data_AF-A0A2E8CV62-F1
#
_entry.id   AF-A0A2E8CV62-F1
#
_cell.length_a   1.000
_cell.length_b   1.000
_cell.length_c   1.000
_cell.angle_alpha   90.00
_cell.angle_beta   90.00
_cell.angle_gamma   90.00
#
_symmetry.space_group_name_H-M   'P 1'
#
loop_
_entity.id
_entity.type
_entity.pdbx_description
1 polymer ?
#
loop_
_entity_poly.entity_id
_entity_poly.type
_entity_poly.pdbx_seq_one_letter_code
_entity_poly.pdbx_strand_id
1 'polypeptide(L)'
;MEELDVEGLAGTPVTEVDIKDAQLIFNAVWSDLEEKFGVESLRFPKEIILLGGAPGAGKGTNTEFIMKARGFTCPPIVVSSLLNSPEANALKDKGMLVGDREVMGILLRKMMGAEFRDGAVLDGFPRTKIQVECMKLLVQKISLLHRTYAETELASDFRMPTIHVMVLFVDEKTSVDRQLLRGRQVADHNEEVRTTGVGELQELRATDIDVEAAKKRYRIFKESTWDALRSLREVFFYHLINAQGAYEEVEQNILDELQYQSSLELESETFEAIRGIPLASELVVHARQELVKRLDNFERYHCELFNQVIEVINSKFIPIIERHAISGRAVINNEDEVFSDPLALGMLIDIFSERGYHAVVDKQLTKVPQRFNLETGAIEYSPRTIYRIRVYFEGSEIRRGTH
;
A
#
# COMPACT_ATOMS: atom_id res chain seq x y z
N MET A 1 21.18 -1.57 7.13
CA MET A 1 20.96 -2.38 5.91
C MET A 1 22.05 -3.45 5.91
N GLU A 2 21.89 -4.46 6.76
CA GLU A 2 22.70 -5.68 6.68
C GLU A 2 22.16 -6.49 5.49
N GLU A 3 23.05 -6.88 4.57
CA GLU A 3 22.72 -7.80 3.48
C GLU A 3 22.16 -9.09 4.08
N LEU A 4 20.87 -9.35 3.84
CA LEU A 4 20.29 -10.67 4.04
C LEU A 4 21.10 -11.64 3.18
N ASP A 5 21.74 -12.61 3.80
CA ASP A 5 22.60 -13.59 3.14
C ASP A 5 21.75 -14.55 2.29
N VAL A 6 21.47 -14.15 1.03
CA VAL A 6 20.60 -14.89 0.08
C VAL A 6 21.38 -15.71 -0.96
N GLU A 7 22.72 -15.75 -0.89
CA GLU A 7 23.55 -16.27 -2.00
C GLU A 7 23.76 -17.80 -2.02
N GLY A 8 23.41 -18.53 -0.98
CA GLY A 8 23.45 -19.99 -1.02
C GLY A 8 22.09 -20.57 -1.37
N LEU A 9 21.89 -21.04 -2.61
CA LEU A 9 20.97 -22.11 -3.08
C LEU A 9 20.33 -21.77 -4.44
N ALA A 10 20.82 -22.41 -5.50
CA ALA A 10 20.17 -22.45 -6.80
C ALA A 10 18.88 -23.29 -6.67
N GLY A 11 17.72 -22.67 -6.88
CA GLY A 11 16.42 -23.36 -6.87
C GLY A 11 16.30 -24.32 -8.05
N THR A 12 15.46 -25.35 -7.90
CA THR A 12 15.26 -26.31 -9.00
C THR A 12 14.37 -25.67 -10.06
N PRO A 13 14.75 -25.63 -11.36
CA PRO A 13 13.91 -25.04 -12.40
C PRO A 13 12.54 -25.74 -12.53
N VAL A 14 11.55 -25.03 -13.09
CA VAL A 14 10.23 -25.61 -13.43
C VAL A 14 10.42 -26.60 -14.59
N THR A 15 9.80 -27.78 -14.53
CA THR A 15 9.92 -28.78 -15.61
C THR A 15 8.82 -28.62 -16.67
N GLU A 16 9.05 -29.09 -17.89
CA GLU A 16 8.01 -29.11 -18.94
C GLU A 16 6.78 -29.93 -18.55
N VAL A 17 6.96 -30.94 -17.69
CA VAL A 17 5.87 -31.76 -17.16
C VAL A 17 5.00 -30.94 -16.22
N ASP A 18 5.61 -30.19 -15.29
CA ASP A 18 4.87 -29.31 -14.37
C ASP A 18 3.99 -28.30 -15.12
N ILE A 19 4.49 -27.74 -16.23
CA ILE A 19 3.76 -26.78 -17.07
C ILE A 19 2.56 -27.44 -17.74
N LYS A 20 2.74 -28.64 -18.32
CA LYS A 20 1.65 -29.38 -18.98
C LYS A 20 0.57 -29.77 -17.97
N ASP A 21 0.97 -30.24 -16.79
CA ASP A 21 0.04 -30.60 -15.73
C ASP A 21 -0.75 -29.39 -15.24
N ALA A 22 -0.08 -28.24 -15.04
CA ALA A 22 -0.75 -27.00 -14.67
C ALA A 22 -1.75 -26.51 -15.72
N GLN A 23 -1.43 -26.62 -17.02
CA GLN A 23 -2.35 -26.29 -18.11
C GLN A 23 -3.58 -27.20 -18.11
N LEU A 24 -3.40 -28.51 -17.96
CA LEU A 24 -4.51 -29.47 -17.90
C LEU A 24 -5.41 -29.18 -16.69
N ILE A 25 -4.81 -28.99 -15.51
CA ILE A 25 -5.52 -28.69 -14.27
C ILE A 25 -6.30 -27.38 -14.41
N PHE A 26 -5.63 -26.31 -14.83
CA PHE A 26 -6.24 -24.99 -14.94
C PHE A 26 -7.37 -24.97 -15.96
N ASN A 27 -7.17 -25.56 -17.15
CA ASN A 27 -8.21 -25.60 -18.19
C ASN A 27 -9.44 -26.39 -17.75
N ALA A 28 -9.25 -27.51 -17.04
CA ALA A 28 -10.36 -28.27 -16.49
C ALA A 28 -11.15 -27.44 -15.47
N VAL A 29 -10.46 -26.79 -14.52
CA VAL A 29 -11.11 -25.93 -13.52
C VAL A 29 -11.82 -24.75 -14.19
N TRP A 30 -11.17 -24.10 -15.15
CA TRP A 30 -11.75 -22.96 -15.87
C TRP A 30 -13.01 -23.35 -16.64
N SER A 31 -12.98 -24.49 -17.35
CA SER A 31 -14.15 -25.04 -18.05
C SER A 31 -15.30 -25.33 -17.08
N ASP A 32 -15.00 -25.93 -15.91
CA ASP A 32 -16.00 -26.22 -14.89
C ASP A 32 -16.65 -24.91 -14.35
N LEU A 33 -15.89 -23.81 -14.27
CA LEU A 33 -16.40 -22.50 -13.88
C LEU A 33 -17.26 -21.86 -14.97
N GLU A 34 -16.80 -21.89 -16.23
CA GLU A 34 -17.54 -21.36 -17.38
C GLU A 34 -18.90 -22.07 -17.55
N GLU A 35 -18.93 -23.40 -17.46
CA GLU A 35 -20.16 -24.19 -17.57
C GLU A 35 -21.15 -23.86 -16.44
N LYS A 36 -20.65 -23.69 -15.22
CA LYS A 36 -21.49 -23.52 -14.03
C LYS A 36 -22.00 -22.10 -13.82
N PHE A 37 -21.18 -21.10 -14.10
CA PHE A 37 -21.48 -19.70 -13.77
C PHE A 37 -21.64 -18.79 -14.99
N GLY A 38 -21.18 -19.24 -16.17
CA GLY A 38 -21.08 -18.41 -17.36
C GLY A 38 -19.89 -17.44 -17.30
N VAL A 39 -19.32 -17.13 -18.46
CA VAL A 39 -18.13 -16.28 -18.61
C VAL A 39 -18.33 -14.88 -18.01
N GLU A 40 -19.52 -14.30 -18.17
CA GLU A 40 -19.87 -12.96 -17.66
C GLU A 40 -19.85 -12.85 -16.12
N SER A 41 -19.95 -13.99 -15.44
CA SER A 41 -19.90 -14.09 -13.98
C SER A 41 -18.50 -14.37 -13.45
N LEU A 42 -17.51 -14.66 -14.32
CA LEU A 42 -16.12 -14.96 -13.92
C LEU A 42 -15.34 -13.69 -13.56
N ARG A 43 -15.80 -13.04 -12.51
CA ARG A 43 -15.34 -11.75 -12.03
C ARG A 43 -14.36 -11.97 -10.88
N PHE A 44 -13.14 -11.51 -11.03
CA PHE A 44 -12.07 -11.70 -10.04
C PHE A 44 -11.71 -10.37 -9.34
N PRO A 45 -10.96 -10.43 -8.22
CA PRO A 45 -10.50 -9.25 -7.50
C PRO A 45 -9.62 -8.33 -8.36
N LYS A 46 -9.71 -7.02 -8.13
CA LYS A 46 -8.78 -6.04 -8.72
C LYS A 46 -7.37 -6.20 -8.15
N GLU A 47 -7.23 -6.51 -6.87
CA GLU A 47 -5.94 -6.75 -6.24
C GLU A 47 -5.89 -8.14 -5.59
N ILE A 48 -4.82 -8.89 -5.81
CA ILE A 48 -4.63 -10.22 -5.23
C ILE A 48 -3.27 -10.26 -4.55
N ILE A 49 -3.27 -10.49 -3.24
CA ILE A 49 -2.06 -10.64 -2.43
C ILE A 49 -1.84 -12.12 -2.14
N LEU A 50 -0.75 -12.67 -2.66
CA LEU A 50 -0.27 -14.02 -2.37
C LEU A 50 0.63 -13.95 -1.14
N LEU A 51 0.10 -14.37 0.03
CA LEU A 51 0.82 -14.29 1.29
C LEU A 51 1.51 -15.62 1.61
N GLY A 52 2.83 -15.63 1.43
CA GLY A 52 3.74 -16.73 1.71
C GLY A 52 4.55 -16.52 2.99
N GLY A 53 5.15 -17.59 3.48
CA GLY A 53 6.08 -17.54 4.61
C GLY A 53 6.19 -18.87 5.33
N ALA A 54 7.30 -19.07 6.02
CA ALA A 54 7.55 -20.29 6.78
C ALA A 54 6.51 -20.52 7.89
N PRO A 55 6.37 -21.74 8.42
CA PRO A 55 5.69 -21.96 9.70
C PRO A 55 6.27 -21.03 10.77
N GLY A 56 5.46 -20.38 11.59
CA GLY A 56 5.95 -19.44 12.61
C GLY A 56 6.39 -18.07 12.08
N ALA A 57 6.26 -17.78 10.78
CA ALA A 57 6.58 -16.46 10.21
C ALA A 57 5.59 -15.34 10.60
N GLY A 58 4.51 -15.66 11.32
CA GLY A 58 3.53 -14.66 11.76
C GLY A 58 2.39 -14.37 10.78
N LYS A 59 2.19 -15.19 9.74
CA LYS A 59 1.09 -15.00 8.76
C LYS A 59 -0.26 -14.75 9.42
N GLY A 60 -0.71 -15.65 10.30
CA GLY A 60 -2.00 -15.51 10.98
C GLY A 60 -2.17 -14.23 11.82
N THR A 61 -1.06 -13.58 12.23
CA THR A 61 -1.08 -12.29 12.91
C THR A 61 -1.08 -11.13 11.92
N ASN A 62 -0.21 -11.21 10.91
CA ASN A 62 0.02 -10.11 9.98
C ASN A 62 -0.99 -10.04 8.83
N THR A 63 -1.74 -11.12 8.55
CA THR A 63 -2.76 -11.14 7.50
C THR A 63 -3.80 -10.04 7.72
N GLU A 64 -4.35 -9.92 8.93
CA GLU A 64 -5.34 -8.88 9.25
C GLU A 64 -4.75 -7.47 9.14
N PHE A 65 -3.50 -7.30 9.58
CA PHE A 65 -2.78 -6.04 9.45
C PHE A 65 -2.60 -5.63 7.98
N ILE A 66 -2.12 -6.53 7.12
CA ILE A 66 -1.95 -6.30 5.68
C ILE A 66 -3.28 -5.91 5.05
N MET A 67 -4.36 -6.62 5.38
CA MET A 67 -5.70 -6.32 4.88
C MET A 67 -6.16 -4.92 5.28
N LYS A 68 -5.97 -4.55 6.55
CA LYS A 68 -6.30 -3.21 7.04
C LYS A 68 -5.46 -2.12 6.37
N ALA A 69 -4.16 -2.35 6.20
CA ALA A 69 -3.24 -1.43 5.52
C ALA A 69 -3.63 -1.21 4.06
N ARG A 70 -4.16 -2.24 3.39
CA ARG A 70 -4.67 -2.18 2.01
C ARG A 70 -6.13 -1.75 1.88
N GLY A 71 -6.83 -1.56 3.00
CA GLY A 71 -8.24 -1.17 3.00
C GLY A 71 -9.21 -2.27 2.60
N PHE A 72 -8.81 -3.54 2.69
CA PHE A 72 -9.70 -4.67 2.38
C PHE A 72 -10.66 -4.93 3.54
N THR A 73 -11.96 -5.02 3.23
CA THR A 73 -13.03 -5.30 4.20
C THR A 73 -13.51 -6.75 4.21
N CYS A 74 -13.03 -7.57 3.28
CA CYS A 74 -13.33 -9.00 3.21
C CYS A 74 -12.55 -9.79 4.27
N PRO A 75 -12.91 -11.06 4.57
CA PRO A 75 -12.04 -11.95 5.33
C PRO A 75 -10.93 -12.55 4.45
N PRO A 76 -9.76 -12.92 4.99
CA PRO A 76 -8.71 -13.54 4.18
C PRO A 76 -9.12 -14.93 3.68
N ILE A 77 -8.63 -15.31 2.51
CA ILE A 77 -8.80 -16.66 1.97
C ILE A 77 -7.64 -17.53 2.44
N VAL A 78 -7.84 -18.21 3.57
CA VAL A 78 -6.84 -19.11 4.16
C VAL A 78 -6.91 -20.48 3.51
N VAL A 79 -5.88 -20.88 2.75
CA VAL A 79 -5.89 -22.14 1.97
C VAL A 79 -6.07 -23.37 2.86
N SER A 80 -5.46 -23.41 4.04
CA SER A 80 -5.65 -24.55 4.95
C SER A 80 -7.09 -24.71 5.41
N SER A 81 -7.86 -23.62 5.50
CA SER A 81 -9.28 -23.67 5.84
C SER A 81 -10.10 -24.19 4.66
N LEU A 82 -9.71 -23.88 3.42
CA LEU A 82 -10.35 -24.45 2.22
C LEU A 82 -10.24 -25.98 2.16
N LEU A 83 -9.11 -26.53 2.61
CA LEU A 83 -8.89 -27.99 2.69
C LEU A 83 -9.80 -28.69 3.71
N ASN A 84 -10.43 -27.94 4.62
CA ASN A 84 -11.38 -28.44 5.62
C ASN A 84 -12.82 -28.00 5.33
N SER A 85 -13.07 -27.35 4.18
CA SER A 85 -14.41 -26.94 3.76
C SER A 85 -15.33 -28.15 3.54
N PRO A 86 -16.67 -27.98 3.62
CA PRO A 86 -17.62 -29.04 3.29
C PRO A 86 -17.37 -29.64 1.90
N GLU A 87 -16.96 -28.81 0.93
CA GLU A 87 -16.61 -29.25 -0.42
C GLU A 87 -15.36 -30.14 -0.42
N ALA A 88 -14.30 -29.74 0.28
CA ALA A 88 -13.09 -30.57 0.41
C ALA A 88 -13.35 -31.87 1.19
N ASN A 89 -14.18 -31.84 2.22
CA ASN A 89 -14.53 -33.03 2.99
C ASN A 89 -15.37 -34.01 2.15
N ALA A 90 -16.34 -33.53 1.37
CA ALA A 90 -17.11 -34.38 0.46
C ALA A 90 -16.23 -35.08 -0.60
N LEU A 91 -15.12 -34.46 -1.01
CA LEU A 91 -14.13 -35.07 -1.90
C LEU A 91 -13.31 -36.16 -1.17
N LYS A 92 -12.85 -35.86 0.06
CA LYS A 92 -12.16 -36.84 0.92
C LYS A 92 -13.04 -38.05 1.22
N ASP A 93 -14.33 -37.85 1.51
CA ASP A 93 -15.30 -38.91 1.80
C ASP A 93 -15.53 -39.83 0.60
N LYS A 94 -15.34 -39.33 -0.62
CA LYS A 94 -15.35 -40.10 -1.87
C LYS A 94 -14.01 -40.79 -2.17
N GLY A 95 -13.04 -40.73 -1.26
CA GLY A 95 -11.71 -41.31 -1.41
C GLY A 95 -10.79 -40.52 -2.35
N MET A 96 -11.15 -39.29 -2.72
CA MET A 96 -10.31 -38.44 -3.57
C MET A 96 -9.29 -37.65 -2.73
N LEU A 97 -8.06 -37.54 -3.24
CA LEU A 97 -7.04 -36.68 -2.65
C LEU A 97 -7.34 -35.22 -3.01
N VAL A 98 -7.18 -34.31 -2.05
CA VAL A 98 -7.29 -32.87 -2.31
C VAL A 98 -5.95 -32.38 -2.86
N GLY A 99 -5.82 -32.41 -4.19
CA GLY A 99 -4.63 -31.99 -4.92
C GLY A 99 -4.73 -30.55 -5.43
N ASP A 100 -3.82 -30.18 -6.33
CA ASP A 100 -3.75 -28.84 -6.89
C ASP A 100 -5.03 -28.47 -7.67
N ARG A 101 -5.67 -29.43 -8.34
CA ARG A 101 -6.94 -29.20 -9.07
C ARG A 101 -8.06 -28.77 -8.12
N GLU A 102 -8.26 -29.51 -7.04
CA GLU A 102 -9.33 -29.25 -6.07
C GLU A 102 -9.09 -27.92 -5.36
N VAL A 103 -7.84 -27.66 -4.94
CA VAL A 103 -7.45 -26.39 -4.31
C VAL A 103 -7.71 -25.22 -5.26
N MET A 104 -7.27 -25.31 -6.51
CA MET A 104 -7.51 -24.26 -7.52
C MET A 104 -9.00 -24.03 -7.75
N GLY A 105 -9.79 -25.10 -7.88
CA GLY A 105 -11.23 -24.98 -8.09
C GLY A 105 -11.95 -24.27 -6.94
N ILE A 106 -11.67 -24.67 -5.69
CA ILE A 106 -12.28 -24.06 -4.51
C ILE A 106 -11.83 -22.59 -4.38
N LEU A 107 -10.54 -22.33 -4.60
CA LEU A 107 -9.95 -21.00 -4.50
C LEU A 107 -10.56 -20.02 -5.50
N LEU A 108 -10.60 -20.39 -6.79
CA LEU A 108 -11.15 -19.52 -7.83
C LEU A 108 -12.64 -19.22 -7.61
N ARG A 109 -13.43 -20.23 -7.21
CA ARG A 109 -14.84 -20.01 -6.84
C ARG A 109 -14.98 -19.03 -5.67
N LYS A 110 -14.12 -19.16 -4.66
CA LYS A 110 -14.16 -18.29 -3.48
C LYS A 110 -13.82 -16.84 -3.86
N MET A 111 -12.80 -16.64 -4.71
CA MET A 111 -12.37 -15.32 -5.17
C MET A 111 -13.41 -14.60 -6.05
N MET A 112 -14.34 -15.33 -6.66
CA MET A 112 -15.44 -14.73 -7.42
C MET A 112 -16.55 -14.11 -6.55
N GLY A 113 -16.46 -14.24 -5.22
CA GLY A 113 -17.39 -13.60 -4.29
C GLY A 113 -17.39 -12.07 -4.42
N ALA A 114 -18.58 -11.46 -4.30
CA ALA A 114 -18.74 -10.01 -4.43
C ALA A 114 -17.92 -9.25 -3.36
N GLU A 115 -17.71 -9.85 -2.19
CA GLU A 115 -16.90 -9.28 -1.12
C GLU A 115 -15.41 -9.15 -1.49
N PHE A 116 -14.92 -9.93 -2.45
CA PHE A 116 -13.52 -9.94 -2.87
C PHE A 116 -13.24 -9.02 -4.07
N ARG A 117 -14.24 -8.28 -4.57
CA ARG A 117 -14.11 -7.53 -5.83
C ARG A 117 -12.94 -6.56 -5.80
N ASP A 118 -12.74 -5.83 -4.71
CA ASP A 118 -11.70 -4.81 -4.62
C ASP A 118 -10.34 -5.38 -4.24
N GLY A 119 -10.30 -6.46 -3.47
CA GLY A 119 -9.07 -7.17 -3.20
C GLY A 119 -9.26 -8.46 -2.41
N ALA A 120 -8.26 -9.34 -2.50
CA ALA A 120 -8.21 -10.59 -1.74
C ALA A 120 -6.78 -10.92 -1.27
N VAL A 121 -6.66 -11.40 -0.04
CA VAL A 121 -5.41 -12.01 0.47
C VAL A 121 -5.56 -13.52 0.48
N LEU A 122 -4.66 -14.20 -0.21
CA LEU A 122 -4.57 -15.66 -0.29
C LEU A 122 -3.46 -16.14 0.66
N ASP A 123 -3.84 -16.47 1.90
CA ASP A 123 -2.89 -16.89 2.94
C ASP A 123 -2.48 -18.35 2.75
N GLY A 124 -1.18 -18.55 2.52
CA GLY A 124 -0.57 -19.85 2.33
C GLY A 124 -0.74 -20.40 0.92
N PHE A 125 -0.89 -19.51 -0.07
CA PHE A 125 -0.91 -19.80 -1.51
C PHE A 125 0.15 -18.97 -2.26
N PRO A 126 0.83 -19.51 -3.28
CA PRO A 126 0.87 -20.92 -3.69
C PRO A 126 1.85 -21.75 -2.83
N ARG A 127 1.69 -23.08 -2.87
CA ARG A 127 2.56 -24.07 -2.20
C ARG A 127 3.38 -24.94 -3.15
N THR A 128 2.94 -25.05 -4.40
CA THR A 128 3.56 -25.89 -5.43
C THR A 128 3.85 -25.07 -6.69
N LYS A 129 4.77 -25.55 -7.53
CA LYS A 129 5.06 -24.93 -8.84
C LYS A 129 3.86 -25.00 -9.78
N ILE A 130 3.06 -26.06 -9.71
CA ILE A 130 1.83 -26.19 -10.49
C ILE A 130 0.86 -25.05 -10.15
N GLN A 131 0.67 -24.75 -8.86
CA GLN A 131 -0.17 -23.62 -8.42
C GLN A 131 0.35 -22.27 -8.92
N VAL A 132 1.68 -22.08 -8.96
CA VAL A 132 2.30 -20.89 -9.56
C VAL A 132 1.93 -20.75 -11.03
N GLU A 133 2.08 -21.81 -11.82
CA GLU A 133 1.73 -21.80 -13.23
C GLU A 133 0.22 -21.58 -13.44
N CYS A 134 -0.64 -22.18 -12.60
CA CYS A 134 -2.07 -21.90 -12.62
C CYS A 134 -2.40 -20.42 -12.34
N MET A 135 -1.64 -19.72 -11.49
CA MET A 135 -1.81 -18.27 -11.29
C MET A 135 -1.45 -17.45 -12.53
N LYS A 136 -0.37 -17.83 -13.22
CA LYS A 136 0.01 -17.16 -14.48
C LYS A 136 -1.10 -17.32 -15.52
N LEU A 137 -1.66 -18.53 -15.64
CA LEU A 137 -2.79 -18.82 -16.53
C LEU A 137 -4.06 -18.05 -16.13
N LEU A 138 -4.35 -17.90 -14.83
CA LEU A 138 -5.44 -17.07 -14.34
C LEU A 138 -5.30 -15.62 -14.81
N VAL A 139 -4.13 -15.02 -14.61
CA VAL A 139 -3.86 -13.62 -15.02
C VAL A 139 -4.01 -13.47 -16.53
N GLN A 140 -3.53 -14.44 -17.32
CA GLN A 140 -3.71 -14.44 -18.77
C GLN A 140 -5.19 -14.49 -19.18
N LYS A 141 -6.00 -15.31 -18.51
CA LYS A 141 -7.45 -15.39 -18.76
C LYS A 141 -8.17 -14.10 -18.37
N ILE A 142 -7.86 -13.53 -17.21
CA ILE A 142 -8.46 -12.26 -16.78
C ILE A 142 -8.07 -11.14 -17.76
N SER A 143 -6.81 -11.09 -18.20
CA SER A 143 -6.35 -10.11 -19.21
C SER A 143 -7.05 -10.28 -20.55
N LEU A 144 -7.33 -11.51 -20.97
CA LEU A 144 -8.15 -11.77 -22.15
C LEU A 144 -9.57 -11.22 -21.97
N LEU A 145 -10.24 -11.55 -20.87
CA LEU A 145 -11.59 -11.07 -20.58
C LEU A 145 -11.66 -9.54 -20.49
N HIS A 146 -10.70 -8.92 -19.81
CA HIS A 146 -10.59 -7.46 -19.74
C HIS A 146 -10.57 -6.82 -21.13
N ARG A 147 -9.73 -7.33 -22.05
CA ARG A 147 -9.68 -6.84 -23.43
C ARG A 147 -10.95 -7.14 -24.22
N THR A 148 -11.54 -8.31 -24.04
CA THR A 148 -12.77 -8.72 -24.74
C THR A 148 -13.96 -7.84 -24.36
N TYR A 149 -14.07 -7.43 -23.09
CA TYR A 149 -15.20 -6.66 -22.58
C TYR A 149 -14.93 -5.15 -22.45
N ALA A 150 -13.76 -4.66 -22.87
CA ALA A 150 -13.32 -3.27 -22.70
C ALA A 150 -14.31 -2.21 -23.27
N GLU A 151 -14.99 -2.51 -24.37
CA GLU A 151 -15.94 -1.61 -25.04
C GLU A 151 -17.41 -1.94 -24.71
N THR A 152 -17.66 -2.74 -23.67
CA THR A 152 -19.00 -3.17 -23.27
C THR A 152 -19.42 -2.59 -21.92
N GLU A 153 -20.69 -2.69 -21.56
CA GLU A 153 -21.19 -2.30 -20.23
C GLU A 153 -20.52 -3.11 -19.08
N LEU A 154 -19.95 -4.27 -19.39
CA LEU A 154 -19.23 -5.14 -18.45
C LEU A 154 -17.75 -4.75 -18.26
N ALA A 155 -17.25 -3.68 -18.90
CA ALA A 155 -15.86 -3.26 -18.77
C ALA A 155 -15.45 -3.01 -17.30
N SER A 156 -16.33 -2.39 -16.53
CA SER A 156 -16.12 -2.18 -15.08
C SER A 156 -16.06 -3.47 -14.27
N ASP A 157 -16.63 -4.56 -14.82
CA ASP A 157 -16.66 -5.85 -14.18
C ASP A 157 -15.38 -6.68 -14.38
N PHE A 158 -14.74 -6.52 -15.54
CA PHE A 158 -13.51 -7.20 -15.93
C PHE A 158 -12.30 -6.24 -15.84
N ARG A 159 -11.83 -6.01 -14.62
CA ARG A 159 -10.67 -5.15 -14.33
C ARG A 159 -9.35 -5.94 -14.47
N MET A 160 -8.27 -5.27 -14.87
CA MET A 160 -6.94 -5.86 -14.81
C MET A 160 -6.53 -6.09 -13.35
N PRO A 161 -6.05 -7.30 -12.99
CA PRO A 161 -5.68 -7.61 -11.63
C PRO A 161 -4.22 -7.21 -11.36
N THR A 162 -3.99 -6.56 -10.22
CA THR A 162 -2.65 -6.36 -9.66
C THR A 162 -2.32 -7.52 -8.72
N ILE A 163 -1.20 -8.20 -8.94
CA ILE A 163 -0.78 -9.34 -8.12
C ILE A 163 0.44 -8.94 -7.29
N HIS A 164 0.32 -9.03 -5.97
CA HIS A 164 1.42 -8.87 -5.03
C HIS A 164 1.77 -10.21 -4.40
N VAL A 165 3.06 -10.48 -4.25
CA VAL A 165 3.59 -11.66 -3.57
C VAL A 165 4.29 -11.16 -2.33
N MET A 166 3.71 -11.41 -1.17
CA MET A 166 4.27 -11.02 0.10
C MET A 166 4.82 -12.24 0.81
N VAL A 167 6.12 -12.24 1.08
CA VAL A 167 6.78 -13.36 1.75
C VAL A 167 7.32 -12.89 3.08
N LEU A 168 6.71 -13.38 4.17
CA LEU A 168 7.22 -13.18 5.52
C LEU A 168 8.40 -14.12 5.75
N PHE A 169 9.60 -13.55 5.83
CA PHE A 169 10.84 -14.27 6.01
C PHE A 169 11.23 -14.41 7.48
N VAL A 170 11.50 -15.65 7.89
CA VAL A 170 12.16 -15.98 9.16
C VAL A 170 13.18 -17.09 8.93
N ASP A 171 14.25 -17.08 9.71
CA ASP A 171 15.22 -18.16 9.73
C ASP A 171 14.63 -19.43 10.41
N GLU A 172 15.34 -20.55 10.27
CA GLU A 172 14.91 -21.84 10.82
C GLU A 172 14.77 -21.78 12.35
N LYS A 173 15.75 -21.14 13.01
CA LYS A 173 15.79 -21.02 14.45
C LYS A 173 14.55 -20.30 14.98
N THR A 174 14.27 -19.10 14.46
CA THR A 174 13.10 -18.29 14.83
C THR A 174 11.80 -19.03 14.51
N SER A 175 11.72 -19.71 13.36
CA SER A 175 10.56 -20.52 12.99
C SER A 175 10.27 -21.64 14.00
N VAL A 176 11.31 -22.38 14.42
CA VAL A 176 11.19 -23.47 15.40
C VAL A 176 10.83 -22.91 16.78
N ASP A 177 11.54 -21.88 17.23
CA ASP A 177 11.32 -21.25 18.54
C ASP A 177 9.88 -20.73 18.68
N ARG A 178 9.34 -20.09 17.62
CA ARG A 178 7.94 -19.60 17.61
C ARG A 178 6.91 -20.72 17.58
N GLN A 179 7.18 -21.84 16.91
CA GLN A 179 6.28 -23.01 16.93
C GLN A 179 6.20 -23.65 18.33
N LEU A 180 7.35 -23.80 19.00
CA LEU A 180 7.41 -24.32 20.37
C LEU A 180 6.83 -23.35 21.39
N LEU A 181 7.04 -22.03 21.19
CA LEU A 181 6.41 -21.00 22.02
C LEU A 181 4.89 -21.08 21.92
N ARG A 182 4.34 -21.17 20.69
CA ARG A 182 2.91 -21.38 20.48
C ARG A 182 2.42 -22.63 21.20
N GLY A 183 3.16 -23.75 21.11
CA GLY A 183 2.78 -24.99 21.79
C GLY A 183 2.64 -24.86 23.30
N ARG A 184 3.56 -24.14 23.94
CA ARG A 184 3.48 -23.82 25.37
C ARG A 184 2.24 -22.98 25.70
N GLN A 185 1.99 -21.91 24.94
CA GLN A 185 0.83 -21.05 25.14
C GLN A 185 -0.50 -21.81 24.98
N VAL A 186 -0.60 -22.67 23.97
CA VAL A 186 -1.78 -23.52 23.73
C VAL A 186 -1.96 -24.55 24.86
N ALA A 187 -0.87 -25.12 25.38
CA ALA A 187 -0.92 -26.04 26.50
C ALA A 187 -1.45 -25.34 27.77
N ASP A 188 -0.92 -24.16 28.08
CA ASP A 188 -1.31 -23.36 29.24
C ASP A 188 -2.79 -22.93 29.14
N HIS A 189 -3.21 -22.42 27.98
CA HIS A 189 -4.61 -22.07 27.71
C HIS A 189 -5.54 -23.28 27.87
N ASN A 190 -5.18 -24.43 27.32
CA ASN A 190 -5.98 -25.64 27.44
C ASN A 190 -6.12 -26.13 28.88
N GLU A 191 -5.09 -25.96 29.70
CA GLU A 191 -5.15 -26.31 31.11
C GLU A 191 -6.05 -25.35 31.91
N GLU A 192 -6.01 -24.05 31.59
CA GLU A 192 -6.93 -23.06 32.15
C GLU A 192 -8.39 -23.35 31.76
N VAL A 193 -8.66 -23.67 30.49
CA VAL A 193 -10.01 -24.05 30.02
C VAL A 193 -10.51 -25.30 30.75
N ARG A 194 -9.66 -26.30 30.96
CA ARG A 194 -10.03 -27.52 31.72
C ARG A 194 -10.33 -27.21 33.18
N THR A 195 -9.60 -26.28 33.78
CA THR A 195 -9.72 -25.93 35.20
C THR A 195 -10.95 -25.06 35.45
N THR A 196 -11.18 -24.05 34.61
CA THR A 196 -12.25 -23.06 34.77
C THR A 196 -13.57 -23.50 34.13
N GLY A 197 -13.52 -24.39 33.13
CA GLY A 197 -14.65 -24.74 32.28
C GLY A 197 -15.06 -23.62 31.31
N VAL A 198 -14.28 -22.54 31.20
CA VAL A 198 -14.58 -21.37 30.36
C VAL A 198 -13.63 -21.34 29.16
N GLY A 199 -14.20 -21.27 27.96
CA GLY A 199 -13.45 -21.21 26.69
C GLY A 199 -13.46 -22.51 25.90
N GLU A 200 -12.81 -22.50 24.74
CA GLU A 200 -12.67 -23.67 23.86
C GLU A 200 -11.24 -24.19 23.86
N LEU A 201 -11.09 -25.52 23.78
CA LEU A 201 -9.78 -26.17 23.66
C LEU A 201 -9.19 -25.88 22.28
N GLN A 202 -7.94 -25.44 22.29
CA GLN A 202 -7.15 -25.19 21.10
C GLN A 202 -6.37 -26.45 20.69
N GLU A 203 -6.26 -26.68 19.38
CA GLU A 203 -5.54 -27.82 18.83
C GLU A 203 -4.03 -27.73 19.11
N LEU A 204 -3.47 -28.79 19.70
CA LEU A 204 -2.06 -28.90 19.99
C LEU A 204 -1.39 -29.80 18.93
N ARG A 205 -0.53 -29.22 18.10
CA ARG A 205 0.05 -29.90 16.93
C ARG A 205 1.36 -30.60 17.31
N ALA A 206 1.70 -31.68 16.61
CA ALA A 206 2.99 -32.36 16.80
C ALA A 206 4.20 -31.41 16.65
N THR A 207 4.13 -30.45 15.72
CA THR A 207 5.17 -29.44 15.48
C THR A 207 5.35 -28.44 16.63
N ASP A 208 4.40 -28.41 17.55
CA ASP A 208 4.37 -27.41 18.63
C ASP A 208 4.99 -27.99 19.91
N ILE A 209 5.25 -29.30 19.94
CA ILE A 209 5.86 -30.03 21.06
C ILE A 209 7.18 -30.70 20.68
N ASP A 210 7.35 -31.09 19.42
CA ASP A 210 8.54 -31.77 18.94
C ASP A 210 9.37 -30.86 18.04
N VAL A 211 10.61 -30.63 18.49
CA VAL A 211 11.61 -29.83 17.79
C VAL A 211 11.93 -30.42 16.41
N GLU A 212 12.03 -31.74 16.30
CA GLU A 212 12.38 -32.38 15.02
C GLU A 212 11.21 -32.33 14.04
N ALA A 213 9.96 -32.48 14.50
CA ALA A 213 8.77 -32.20 13.69
C ALA A 213 8.74 -30.73 13.21
N ALA A 214 9.06 -29.76 14.07
CA ALA A 214 9.11 -28.33 13.71
C ALA A 214 10.17 -28.05 12.64
N LYS A 215 11.40 -28.57 12.80
CA LYS A 215 12.48 -28.46 11.81
C LYS A 215 12.13 -29.12 10.49
N LYS A 216 11.56 -30.33 10.54
CA LYS A 216 11.09 -31.04 9.34
C LYS A 216 10.06 -30.20 8.56
N ARG A 217 9.15 -29.53 9.27
CA ARG A 217 8.15 -28.65 8.65
C ARG A 217 8.79 -27.43 7.98
N TYR A 218 9.79 -26.81 8.61
CA TYR A 218 10.54 -25.72 8.00
C TYR A 218 11.30 -26.18 6.76
N ARG A 219 11.93 -27.36 6.82
CA ARG A 219 12.64 -27.95 5.69
C ARG A 219 11.72 -28.22 4.49
N ILE A 220 10.55 -28.81 4.74
CA ILE A 220 9.53 -29.02 3.69
C ILE A 220 9.14 -27.68 3.04
N PHE A 221 8.91 -26.63 3.83
CA PHE A 221 8.65 -25.30 3.29
C PHE A 221 9.81 -24.80 2.42
N LYS A 222 11.06 -24.91 2.90
CA LYS A 222 12.26 -24.46 2.18
C LYS A 222 12.49 -25.23 0.87
N GLU A 223 12.23 -26.53 0.84
CA GLU A 223 12.46 -27.39 -0.32
C GLU A 223 11.34 -27.29 -1.38
N SER A 224 10.09 -27.05 -0.97
CA SER A 224 8.94 -27.11 -1.88
C SER A 224 8.30 -25.75 -2.14
N THR A 225 7.99 -25.00 -1.08
CA THR A 225 7.18 -23.79 -1.15
C THR A 225 8.02 -22.56 -1.41
N TRP A 226 9.24 -22.50 -0.88
CA TRP A 226 10.14 -21.37 -1.09
C TRP A 226 10.49 -21.15 -2.57
N ASP A 227 10.85 -22.22 -3.27
CA ASP A 227 11.15 -22.16 -4.71
C ASP A 227 9.93 -21.70 -5.53
N ALA A 228 8.72 -22.15 -5.14
CA ALA A 228 7.48 -21.72 -5.77
C ALA A 228 7.20 -20.22 -5.52
N LEU A 229 7.42 -19.72 -4.31
CA LEU A 229 7.27 -18.29 -4.02
C LEU A 229 8.33 -17.45 -4.74
N ARG A 230 9.58 -17.90 -4.73
CA ARG A 230 10.71 -17.20 -5.37
C ARG A 230 10.51 -17.05 -6.89
N SER A 231 9.96 -18.07 -7.56
CA SER A 231 9.74 -18.02 -9.01
C SER A 231 8.69 -16.98 -9.43
N LEU A 232 7.80 -16.56 -8.53
CA LEU A 232 6.82 -15.50 -8.81
C LEU A 232 7.46 -14.12 -8.92
N ARG A 233 8.67 -13.92 -8.37
CA ARG A 233 9.41 -12.65 -8.45
C ARG A 233 9.68 -12.19 -9.89
N GLU A 234 9.73 -13.13 -10.83
CA GLU A 234 9.97 -12.84 -12.24
C GLU A 234 8.72 -12.30 -12.95
N VAL A 235 7.54 -12.44 -12.35
CA VAL A 235 6.25 -12.21 -13.03
C VAL A 235 5.36 -11.21 -12.29
N PHE A 236 5.45 -11.15 -10.96
CA PHE A 236 4.57 -10.32 -10.13
C PHE A 236 5.38 -9.42 -9.19
N PHE A 237 4.70 -8.41 -8.64
CA PHE A 237 5.30 -7.55 -7.61
C PHE A 237 5.64 -8.38 -6.38
N TYR A 238 6.92 -8.44 -6.03
CA TYR A 238 7.42 -9.37 -5.01
C TYR A 238 8.06 -8.62 -3.86
N HIS A 239 7.57 -8.91 -2.67
CA HIS A 239 7.87 -8.26 -1.42
C HIS A 239 8.45 -9.29 -0.44
N LEU A 240 9.71 -9.13 -0.08
CA LEU A 240 10.38 -9.98 0.92
C LEU A 240 10.47 -9.22 2.23
N ILE A 241 9.59 -9.54 3.16
CA ILE A 241 9.44 -8.82 4.41
C ILE A 241 10.25 -9.55 5.49
N ASN A 242 11.16 -8.85 6.15
CA ASN A 242 11.85 -9.38 7.32
C ASN A 242 10.86 -9.50 8.48
N ALA A 243 10.53 -10.74 8.86
CA ALA A 243 9.56 -11.05 9.90
C ALA A 243 10.21 -11.65 11.17
N GLN A 244 11.53 -11.49 11.35
CA GLN A 244 12.28 -12.02 12.50
C GLN A 244 12.05 -11.21 13.78
N GLY A 245 11.82 -9.90 13.65
CA GLY A 245 11.64 -8.95 14.75
C GLY A 245 10.35 -9.12 15.56
N ALA A 246 10.11 -8.16 16.44
CA ALA A 246 8.86 -8.05 17.20
C ALA A 246 7.68 -7.64 16.30
N TYR A 247 6.44 -7.84 16.75
CA TYR A 247 5.24 -7.56 15.95
C TYR A 247 5.23 -6.15 15.34
N GLU A 248 5.49 -5.13 16.15
CA GLU A 248 5.52 -3.72 15.72
C GLU A 248 6.58 -3.45 14.64
N GLU A 249 7.74 -4.10 14.73
CA GLU A 249 8.81 -4.00 13.73
C GLU A 249 8.39 -4.67 12.42
N VAL A 250 7.75 -5.83 12.49
CA VAL A 250 7.26 -6.53 11.30
C VAL A 250 6.13 -5.74 10.63
N GLU A 251 5.22 -5.15 11.40
CA GLU A 251 4.18 -4.25 10.88
C GLU A 251 4.79 -3.04 10.16
N GLN A 252 5.82 -2.42 10.73
CA GLN A 252 6.52 -1.31 10.07
C GLN A 252 7.21 -1.76 8.77
N ASN A 253 7.90 -2.91 8.78
CA ASN A 253 8.51 -3.48 7.58
C ASN A 253 7.47 -3.76 6.48
N ILE A 254 6.26 -4.20 6.86
CA ILE A 254 5.14 -4.38 5.92
C ILE A 254 4.72 -3.03 5.34
N LEU A 255 4.56 -2.00 6.18
CA LEU A 255 4.15 -0.67 5.72
C LEU A 255 5.17 -0.03 4.78
N ASP A 256 6.46 -0.12 5.11
CA ASP A 256 7.53 0.46 4.28
C ASP A 256 7.54 -0.17 2.88
N GLU A 257 7.39 -1.50 2.83
CA GLU A 257 7.36 -2.26 1.58
C GLU A 257 6.09 -1.99 0.76
N LEU A 258 4.95 -1.76 1.43
CA LEU A 258 3.68 -1.36 0.80
C LEU A 258 3.71 0.08 0.28
N GLN A 259 4.27 1.03 1.03
CA GLN A 259 4.35 2.44 0.68
C GLN A 259 5.23 2.71 -0.54
N TYR A 260 6.31 1.93 -0.70
CA TYR A 260 7.21 2.03 -1.85
C TYR A 260 6.50 1.87 -3.21
N GLN A 261 5.32 1.22 -3.26
CA GLN A 261 4.68 0.79 -4.50
C GLN A 261 3.30 1.40 -4.82
N SER A 262 2.70 2.23 -3.94
CA SER A 262 1.48 2.97 -4.32
C SER A 262 1.68 3.89 -5.54
N SER A 263 2.93 4.17 -5.93
CA SER A 263 3.32 4.87 -7.16
C SER A 263 3.27 4.01 -8.43
N LEU A 264 3.22 2.67 -8.34
CA LEU A 264 3.36 1.71 -9.46
C LEU A 264 2.09 0.89 -9.75
N GLU A 265 1.03 1.05 -8.94
CA GLU A 265 -0.23 0.30 -9.06
C GLU A 265 -1.24 0.91 -10.06
N LEU A 266 -0.82 1.96 -10.76
CA LEU A 266 -1.63 2.62 -11.78
C LEU A 266 -1.45 1.93 -13.13
N GLU A 267 -2.53 1.79 -13.89
CA GLU A 267 -2.45 1.37 -15.29
C GLU A 267 -1.49 2.29 -16.05
N SER A 268 -0.75 1.76 -17.03
CA SER A 268 0.34 2.49 -17.70
C SER A 268 -0.06 3.87 -18.22
N GLU A 269 -1.29 4.00 -18.74
CA GLU A 269 -1.84 5.27 -19.22
C GLU A 269 -2.05 6.28 -18.09
N THR A 270 -2.48 5.80 -16.93
CA THR A 270 -2.68 6.61 -15.72
C THR A 270 -1.34 6.98 -15.09
N PHE A 271 -0.39 6.04 -15.04
CA PHE A 271 0.96 6.30 -14.55
C PHE A 271 1.69 7.34 -15.40
N GLU A 272 1.70 7.18 -16.73
CA GLU A 272 2.34 8.15 -17.64
C GLU A 272 1.71 9.55 -17.52
N ALA A 273 0.39 9.64 -17.28
CA ALA A 273 -0.29 10.92 -17.09
C ALA A 273 0.15 11.65 -15.82
N ILE A 274 0.51 10.93 -14.75
CA ILE A 274 0.82 11.56 -13.45
C ILE A 274 2.29 11.50 -13.04
N ARG A 275 3.15 10.72 -13.72
CA ARG A 275 4.57 10.54 -13.35
C ARG A 275 5.37 11.84 -13.31
N GLY A 276 4.90 12.89 -14.01
CA GLY A 276 5.52 14.22 -14.00
C GLY A 276 5.32 14.98 -12.69
N ILE A 277 4.44 14.50 -11.81
CA ILE A 277 4.18 15.06 -10.48
C ILE A 277 5.05 14.29 -9.47
N PRO A 278 6.02 14.93 -8.82
CA PRO A 278 6.89 14.27 -7.85
C PRO A 278 6.10 13.83 -6.62
N LEU A 279 6.57 12.77 -5.95
CA LEU A 279 5.95 12.32 -4.70
C LEU A 279 6.13 13.37 -3.61
N ALA A 280 5.14 13.49 -2.74
CA ALA A 280 5.22 14.42 -1.60
C ALA A 280 6.44 14.15 -0.70
N SER A 281 6.82 12.87 -0.56
CA SER A 281 8.03 12.46 0.15
C SER A 281 9.31 12.94 -0.54
N GLU A 282 9.41 12.81 -1.87
CA GLU A 282 10.55 13.28 -2.67
C GLU A 282 10.72 14.81 -2.59
N LEU A 283 9.61 15.55 -2.55
CA LEU A 283 9.62 17.00 -2.39
C LEU A 283 10.33 17.44 -1.10
N VAL A 284 10.31 16.62 -0.03
CA VAL A 284 10.86 16.96 1.28
C VAL A 284 12.36 16.66 1.38
N VAL A 285 12.86 15.57 0.79
CA VAL A 285 14.22 15.04 1.01
C VAL A 285 15.32 16.08 0.71
N HIS A 286 15.12 16.93 -0.30
CA HIS A 286 16.07 17.98 -0.67
C HIS A 286 15.51 19.41 -0.52
N ALA A 287 14.31 19.57 0.04
CA ALA A 287 13.62 20.86 0.13
C ALA A 287 14.50 21.96 0.74
N ARG A 288 15.21 21.64 1.82
CA ARG A 288 16.07 22.61 2.53
C ARG A 288 17.28 23.04 1.69
N GLN A 289 17.93 22.10 0.99
CA GLN A 289 19.09 22.41 0.16
C GLN A 289 18.69 23.26 -1.04
N GLU A 290 17.55 22.96 -1.66
CA GLU A 290 17.00 23.73 -2.77
C GLU A 290 16.50 25.12 -2.32
N LEU A 291 15.92 25.23 -1.12
CA LEU A 291 15.55 26.52 -0.53
C LEU A 291 16.76 27.46 -0.40
N VAL A 292 17.87 26.96 0.17
CA VAL A 292 19.10 27.75 0.32
C VAL A 292 19.64 28.19 -1.04
N LYS A 293 19.71 27.28 -2.02
CA LYS A 293 20.14 27.62 -3.39
C LYS A 293 19.25 28.70 -4.03
N ARG A 294 17.93 28.63 -3.86
CA ARG A 294 17.01 29.64 -4.40
C ARG A 294 17.25 31.00 -3.76
N LEU A 295 17.41 31.08 -2.43
CA LEU A 295 17.72 32.32 -1.72
C LEU A 295 19.05 32.92 -2.17
N ASP A 296 20.12 32.12 -2.27
CA ASP A 296 21.42 32.59 -2.78
C ASP A 296 21.31 33.11 -4.22
N ASN A 297 20.52 32.44 -5.06
CA ASN A 297 20.28 32.87 -6.43
C ASN A 297 19.45 34.15 -6.51
N PHE A 298 18.46 34.34 -5.63
CA PHE A 298 17.68 35.57 -5.56
C PHE A 298 18.58 36.76 -5.23
N GLU A 299 19.43 36.63 -4.22
CA GLU A 299 20.38 37.69 -3.84
C GLU A 299 21.39 37.97 -4.96
N ARG A 300 21.87 36.92 -5.65
CA ARG A 300 22.92 37.06 -6.68
C ARG A 300 22.40 37.62 -8.01
N TYR A 301 21.23 37.19 -8.45
CA TYR A 301 20.73 37.46 -9.81
C TYR A 301 19.51 38.38 -9.83
N HIS A 302 18.79 38.53 -8.71
CA HIS A 302 17.57 39.32 -8.59
C HIS A 302 17.59 40.25 -7.38
N CYS A 303 18.76 40.79 -7.04
CA CYS A 303 19.04 41.57 -5.83
C CYS A 303 18.05 42.72 -5.60
N GLU A 304 17.72 43.49 -6.64
CA GLU A 304 16.79 44.64 -6.50
C GLU A 304 15.39 44.19 -6.07
N LEU A 305 14.81 43.19 -6.76
CA LEU A 305 13.49 42.67 -6.44
C LEU A 305 13.47 41.98 -5.08
N PHE A 306 14.53 41.22 -4.76
CA PHE A 306 14.66 40.55 -3.47
C PHE A 306 14.68 41.54 -2.30
N ASN A 307 15.42 42.65 -2.44
CA ASN A 307 15.45 43.72 -1.45
C ASN A 307 14.10 44.45 -1.32
N GLN A 308 13.39 44.68 -2.43
CA GLN A 308 12.03 45.25 -2.38
C GLN A 308 11.07 44.35 -1.62
N VAL A 309 11.13 43.03 -1.82
CA VAL A 309 10.32 42.06 -1.07
C VAL A 309 10.65 42.11 0.43
N ILE A 310 11.94 42.13 0.79
CA ILE A 310 12.39 42.25 2.19
C ILE A 310 11.89 43.56 2.81
N GLU A 311 11.94 44.67 2.10
CA GLU A 311 11.46 45.97 2.58
C GLU A 311 9.95 45.93 2.88
N VAL A 312 9.15 45.33 2.00
CA VAL A 312 7.71 45.17 2.23
C VAL A 312 7.44 44.25 3.42
N ILE A 313 8.17 43.13 3.54
CA ILE A 313 8.06 42.22 4.70
C ILE A 313 8.32 42.99 6.00
N ASN A 314 9.44 43.70 6.08
CA ASN A 314 9.85 44.41 7.31
C ASN A 314 8.92 45.58 7.66
N SER A 315 8.51 46.36 6.66
CA SER A 315 7.71 47.58 6.90
C SER A 315 6.23 47.29 7.13
N LYS A 316 5.67 46.24 6.49
CA LYS A 316 4.22 45.97 6.52
C LYS A 316 3.85 44.65 7.19
N PHE A 317 4.63 43.59 7.00
CA PHE A 317 4.20 42.24 7.42
C PHE A 317 4.63 41.94 8.86
N ILE A 318 5.89 42.18 9.20
CA ILE A 318 6.43 41.94 10.55
C ILE A 318 5.60 42.66 11.64
N PRO A 319 5.22 43.95 11.51
CA PRO A 319 4.40 44.61 12.53
C PRO A 319 3.03 43.95 12.75
N ILE A 320 2.45 43.31 11.73
CA ILE A 320 1.20 42.56 11.84
C ILE A 320 1.45 41.21 12.50
N ILE A 321 2.51 40.51 12.12
CA ILE A 321 2.92 39.21 12.66
C ILE A 321 3.24 39.33 14.16
N GLU A 322 3.98 40.35 14.57
CA GLU A 322 4.31 40.61 15.98
C GLU A 322 3.04 40.77 16.85
N ARG A 323 2.01 41.44 16.33
CA ARG A 323 0.71 41.57 17.04
C ARG A 323 -0.02 40.24 17.18
N HIS A 324 0.32 39.24 16.38
CA HIS A 324 -0.25 37.89 16.40
C HIS A 324 0.72 36.86 17.01
N ALA A 325 1.77 37.31 17.71
CA ALA A 325 2.76 36.41 18.32
C ALA A 325 2.14 35.42 19.33
N ILE A 326 1.02 35.79 19.95
CA ILE A 326 0.28 34.94 20.87
C ILE A 326 -0.50 33.84 20.13
N SER A 327 -1.18 34.17 19.03
CA SER A 327 -1.98 33.19 18.27
C SER A 327 -1.12 32.28 17.41
N GLY A 328 0.12 32.68 17.10
CA GLY A 328 0.98 32.01 16.14
C GLY A 328 0.43 32.05 14.71
N ARG A 329 -0.52 32.95 14.43
CA ARG A 329 -1.25 33.00 13.14
C ARG A 329 -1.61 34.43 12.77
N ALA A 330 -1.16 34.87 11.59
CA ALA A 330 -1.49 36.18 11.02
C ALA A 330 -2.09 36.03 9.61
N VAL A 331 -3.05 36.90 9.28
CA VAL A 331 -3.58 37.03 7.92
C VAL A 331 -3.36 38.46 7.44
N ILE A 332 -2.62 38.60 6.35
CA ILE A 332 -2.20 39.89 5.79
C ILE A 332 -2.82 40.02 4.41
N ASN A 333 -3.54 41.12 4.15
CA ASN A 333 -3.96 41.48 2.80
C ASN A 333 -3.01 42.55 2.27
N ASN A 334 -2.48 42.33 1.07
CA ASN A 334 -1.48 43.19 0.45
C ASN A 334 -1.88 43.56 -0.98
N GLU A 335 -1.54 44.78 -1.39
CA GLU A 335 -1.83 45.33 -2.73
C GLU A 335 -0.58 45.97 -3.36
N ASP A 336 0.61 45.71 -2.80
CA ASP A 336 1.87 46.26 -3.33
C ASP A 336 2.18 45.66 -4.70
N GLU A 337 2.56 46.52 -5.65
CA GLU A 337 2.84 46.12 -7.03
C GLU A 337 4.04 45.17 -7.15
N VAL A 338 4.94 45.14 -6.17
CA VAL A 338 6.08 44.20 -6.11
C VAL A 338 5.61 42.75 -6.28
N PHE A 339 4.47 42.38 -5.70
CA PHE A 339 3.93 41.01 -5.79
C PHE A 339 3.14 40.74 -7.07
N SER A 340 3.06 41.71 -8.00
CA SER A 340 2.61 41.45 -9.37
C SER A 340 3.58 40.55 -10.13
N ASP A 341 4.87 40.57 -9.76
CA ASP A 341 5.88 39.63 -10.24
C ASP A 341 5.73 38.25 -9.55
N PRO A 342 5.51 37.16 -10.30
CA PRO A 342 5.46 35.81 -9.73
C PRO A 342 6.72 35.41 -8.95
N LEU A 343 7.91 35.91 -9.34
CA LEU A 343 9.16 35.63 -8.65
C LEU A 343 9.18 36.22 -7.24
N ALA A 344 8.59 37.41 -7.06
CA ALA A 344 8.48 38.06 -5.75
C ALA A 344 7.63 37.26 -4.76
N LEU A 345 6.58 36.58 -5.25
CA LEU A 345 5.78 35.66 -4.44
C LEU A 345 6.60 34.44 -3.99
N GLY A 346 7.44 33.91 -4.88
CA GLY A 346 8.36 32.83 -4.55
C GLY A 346 9.38 33.26 -3.49
N MET A 347 9.99 34.45 -3.66
CA MET A 347 10.90 35.04 -2.67
C MET A 347 10.23 35.19 -1.30
N LEU A 348 8.99 35.68 -1.25
CA LEU A 348 8.24 35.83 -0.01
C LEU A 348 8.06 34.49 0.73
N ILE A 349 7.66 33.44 0.02
CA ILE A 349 7.45 32.11 0.60
C ILE A 349 8.77 31.53 1.12
N ASP A 350 9.85 31.67 0.33
CA ASP A 350 11.16 31.14 0.67
C ASP A 350 11.79 31.89 1.87
N ILE A 351 11.69 33.23 1.92
CA ILE A 351 12.16 34.03 3.07
C ILE A 351 11.42 33.62 4.34
N PHE A 352 10.09 33.51 4.29
CA PHE A 352 9.31 33.10 5.46
C PHE A 352 9.66 31.67 5.90
N SER A 353 9.79 30.74 4.95
CA SER A 353 10.15 29.35 5.23
C SER A 353 11.52 29.23 5.89
N GLU A 354 12.52 30.00 5.43
CA GLU A 354 13.86 30.04 6.04
C GLU A 354 13.82 30.61 7.46
N ARG A 355 13.00 31.64 7.69
CA ARG A 355 12.84 32.28 9.01
C ARG A 355 11.91 31.55 9.97
N GLY A 356 11.48 30.33 9.63
CA GLY A 356 10.67 29.46 10.50
C GLY A 356 9.17 29.75 10.49
N TYR A 357 8.69 30.48 9.48
CA TYR A 357 7.26 30.73 9.26
C TYR A 357 6.73 29.81 8.16
N HIS A 358 5.46 29.42 8.26
CA HIS A 358 4.73 28.77 7.18
C HIS A 358 3.83 29.80 6.48
N ALA A 359 4.16 30.16 5.24
CA ALA A 359 3.42 31.13 4.46
C ALA A 359 2.60 30.46 3.36
N VAL A 360 1.34 30.87 3.23
CA VAL A 360 0.44 30.50 2.12
C VAL A 360 -0.07 31.79 1.48
N VAL A 361 0.03 31.91 0.16
CA VAL A 361 -0.36 33.11 -0.57
C VAL A 361 -1.50 32.82 -1.53
N ASP A 362 -2.62 33.53 -1.38
CA ASP A 362 -3.75 33.50 -2.30
C ASP A 362 -3.81 34.82 -3.10
N LYS A 363 -3.81 34.75 -4.43
CA LYS A 363 -4.05 35.91 -5.31
C LYS A 363 -5.54 36.03 -5.62
N GLN A 364 -6.18 37.09 -5.18
CA GLN A 364 -7.59 37.39 -5.47
C GLN A 364 -7.69 38.52 -6.49
N LEU A 365 -8.26 38.23 -7.65
CA LEU A 365 -8.61 39.25 -8.64
C LEU A 365 -10.06 39.68 -8.46
N THR A 366 -10.26 40.95 -8.14
CA THR A 366 -11.57 41.54 -7.93
C THR A 366 -11.80 42.66 -8.93
N LYS A 367 -13.05 42.81 -9.40
CA LYS A 367 -13.44 43.95 -10.25
C LYS A 367 -14.03 45.04 -9.37
N VAL A 368 -13.44 46.23 -9.38
CA VAL A 368 -13.96 47.38 -8.64
C VAL A 368 -14.67 48.32 -9.62
N PRO A 369 -15.94 48.66 -9.39
CA PRO A 369 -16.66 49.58 -10.28
C PRO A 369 -16.04 50.99 -10.18
N GLN A 370 -15.63 51.55 -11.31
CA GLN A 370 -15.04 52.90 -11.38
C GLN A 370 -16.01 53.95 -11.89
N ARG A 371 -16.77 53.62 -12.93
CA ARG A 371 -17.63 54.59 -13.61
C ARG A 371 -18.92 53.93 -14.08
N PHE A 372 -20.01 54.66 -13.98
CA PHE A 372 -21.29 54.29 -14.56
C PHE A 372 -21.51 55.11 -15.82
N ASN A 373 -21.68 54.44 -16.96
CA ASN A 373 -22.01 55.08 -18.22
C ASN A 373 -23.52 55.36 -18.27
N LEU A 374 -23.89 56.65 -18.21
CA LEU A 374 -25.28 57.10 -18.16
C LEU A 374 -26.04 56.89 -19.48
N GLU A 375 -25.34 56.75 -20.61
CA GLU A 375 -25.96 56.54 -21.93
C GLU A 375 -26.21 55.05 -22.21
N THR A 376 -25.30 54.18 -21.79
CA THR A 376 -25.37 52.73 -22.06
C THR A 376 -25.85 51.90 -20.87
N GLY A 377 -25.90 52.48 -19.67
CA GLY A 377 -26.18 51.77 -18.41
C GLY A 377 -25.06 50.83 -17.96
N ALA A 378 -23.91 50.83 -18.63
CA ALA A 378 -22.80 49.93 -18.32
C ALA A 378 -21.94 50.46 -17.15
N ILE A 379 -21.51 49.56 -16.27
CA ILE A 379 -20.51 49.85 -15.24
C ILE A 379 -19.13 49.49 -15.79
N GLU A 380 -18.24 50.47 -15.86
CA GLU A 380 -16.81 50.29 -16.13
C GLU A 380 -16.11 49.83 -14.86
N TYR A 381 -15.34 48.75 -14.95
CA TYR A 381 -14.62 48.17 -13.82
C TYR A 381 -13.11 48.30 -14.02
N SER A 382 -12.38 48.57 -12.94
CA SER A 382 -10.93 48.40 -12.89
C SER A 382 -10.57 47.08 -12.20
N PRO A 383 -9.58 46.32 -12.70
CA PRO A 383 -9.05 45.17 -11.98
C PRO A 383 -8.32 45.63 -10.72
N ARG A 384 -8.60 44.97 -9.58
CA ARG A 384 -7.87 45.12 -8.32
C ARG A 384 -7.37 43.75 -7.88
N THR A 385 -6.07 43.64 -7.68
CA THR A 385 -5.43 42.41 -7.21
C THR A 385 -5.12 42.55 -5.73
N ILE A 386 -5.59 41.60 -4.94
CA ILE A 386 -5.32 41.53 -3.50
C ILE A 386 -4.60 40.20 -3.23
N TYR A 387 -3.44 40.28 -2.58
CA TYR A 387 -2.68 39.13 -2.12
C TYR A 387 -3.00 38.87 -0.66
N ARG A 388 -3.67 37.75 -0.39
CA ARG A 388 -3.96 37.30 0.97
C ARG A 388 -2.88 36.31 1.40
N ILE A 389 -2.04 36.74 2.33
CA ILE A 389 -0.93 35.96 2.86
C ILE A 389 -1.32 35.47 4.25
N ARG A 390 -1.40 34.15 4.43
CA ARG A 390 -1.58 33.52 5.74
C ARG A 390 -0.22 33.05 6.24
N VAL A 391 0.17 33.51 7.42
CA VAL A 391 1.45 33.17 8.05
C VAL A 391 1.18 32.43 9.35
N TYR A 392 1.76 31.25 9.50
CA TYR A 392 1.68 30.43 10.71
C TYR A 392 3.09 30.26 11.31
N PHE A 393 3.19 30.29 12.63
CA PHE A 393 4.43 30.10 13.38
C PHE A 393 4.12 29.66 14.81
N GLU A 394 5.14 29.28 15.58
CA GLU A 394 4.97 28.88 16.97
C GLU A 394 4.53 30.08 17.83
N GLY A 395 3.30 30.00 18.37
CA GLY A 395 2.73 31.05 19.21
C GLY A 395 3.23 30.98 20.66
N SER A 396 3.23 32.11 21.35
CA SER A 396 3.61 32.16 22.77
C SER A 396 2.46 31.71 23.67
N GLU A 397 2.71 30.72 24.52
CA GLU A 397 1.75 30.30 25.55
C GLU A 397 1.59 31.38 26.63
N ILE A 398 0.37 31.92 26.76
CA ILE A 398 0.04 32.97 27.74
C ILE A 398 0.07 32.43 29.19
N ARG A 399 -0.15 31.13 29.40
CA ARG A 399 -0.20 30.51 30.73
C ARG A 399 0.63 29.22 30.77
N ARG A 400 1.80 29.28 31.41
CA ARG A 400 2.40 28.09 32.03
C ARG A 400 1.59 27.72 33.26
N GLY A 401 0.61 26.84 33.09
CA GLY A 401 -0.22 26.34 34.17
C GLY A 401 -0.88 25.04 33.74
N THR A 402 -0.30 23.93 34.18
CA THR A 402 -0.81 22.58 34.09
C THR A 402 -2.29 22.51 34.50
N HIS A 403 -3.11 21.95 33.62
CA HIS A 403 -4.29 21.17 33.99
C HIS A 403 -4.28 19.86 33.22
#